data_AF-B9MKV2-F1
#
_entry.id   AF-B9MKV2-F1
#
_cell.length_a   1.000
_cell.length_b   1.000
_cell.length_c   1.000
_cell.angle_alpha   90.00
_cell.angle_beta   90.00
_cell.angle_gamma   90.00
#
_symmetry.space_group_name_H-M   'P 1'
#
loop_
_entity.id
_entity.type
_entity.pdbx_description
1 polymer ?
#
loop_
_entity_poly.entity_id
_entity_poly.type
_entity_poly.pdbx_seq_one_letter_code
_entity_poly.pdbx_strand_id
1 'polypeptide(L)'
;MKLKGFSLIEAIVAVAIFAIILVPIGIAFNQSIRVTSKSKENMDIAQVLNKAMEKMYAEMANDVSHFTDTVYFLPDYSGNELQYGNDRYRVKYTVKRLESDFDLILTADSSNTVSVYQKVYDATYGGVRYDYRFSLPSGLSGIVNIEVYKETSGVNRAEYKFNNIPLIIERPNFKIYFIDNSSAVNCNINGVFEMSGGVLTSNYTAQSLEVWSKSFSVSSAASPLPSPTASSAINFTTQRTTVRFISYNDSKFYHQLFEVTMEIWDEKRNRKVRDYKFMVRG
;
A
#
# COMPACT_ATOMS: atom_id res chain seq x y z
N MET A 1 -9.76 88.32 14.88
CA MET A 1 -10.42 87.06 15.31
C MET A 1 -9.50 86.36 16.29
N LYS A 2 -9.89 86.20 17.56
CA LYS A 2 -9.10 85.45 18.56
C LYS A 2 -9.52 83.97 18.48
N LEU A 3 -8.61 83.09 18.08
CA LEU A 3 -8.79 81.63 18.17
C LEU A 3 -8.98 81.28 19.65
N LYS A 4 -10.17 80.78 20.01
CA LYS A 4 -10.43 80.22 21.34
C LYS A 4 -9.65 78.91 21.43
N GLY A 5 -8.60 78.88 22.24
CA GLY A 5 -7.87 77.65 22.54
C GLY A 5 -8.74 76.69 23.35
N PHE A 6 -8.60 75.40 23.08
CA PHE A 6 -9.25 74.34 23.85
C PHE A 6 -8.73 74.33 25.30
N SER A 7 -9.62 74.08 26.25
CA SER A 7 -9.25 73.85 27.65
C SER A 7 -8.49 72.51 27.78
N LEU A 8 -7.52 72.44 28.70
CA LEU A 8 -6.80 71.19 29.02
C LEU A 8 -7.77 70.05 29.36
N ILE A 9 -8.88 70.38 30.03
CA ILE A 9 -9.92 69.42 30.42
C ILE A 9 -10.64 68.87 29.17
N GLU A 10 -10.95 69.71 28.19
CA GLU A 10 -11.60 69.28 26.94
C GLU A 10 -10.69 68.35 26.14
N ALA A 11 -9.38 68.60 26.12
CA ALA A 11 -8.41 67.72 25.48
C ALA A 11 -8.33 66.34 26.16
N ILE A 12 -8.31 66.29 27.49
CA ILE A 12 -8.28 65.03 28.26
C ILE A 12 -9.57 64.22 28.04
N VAL A 13 -10.73 64.87 28.08
CA VAL A 13 -12.04 64.23 27.85
C VAL A 13 -12.13 63.68 26.42
N ALA A 14 -11.69 64.45 25.42
CA ALA A 14 -11.66 63.99 24.03
C ALA A 14 -10.77 62.75 23.87
N VAL A 15 -9.56 62.75 24.43
CA VAL A 15 -8.64 61.59 24.38
C VAL A 15 -9.23 60.38 25.11
N ALA A 16 -9.90 60.57 26.25
CA ALA A 16 -10.54 59.49 26.99
C ALA A 16 -11.70 58.85 26.19
N ILE A 17 -12.54 59.66 25.54
CA ILE A 17 -13.62 59.17 24.68
C ILE A 17 -13.04 58.39 23.48
N PHE A 18 -11.99 58.92 22.84
CA PHE A 18 -11.30 58.23 21.76
C PHE A 18 -10.70 56.89 22.20
N ALA A 19 -10.07 56.83 23.38
CA ALA A 19 -9.50 55.59 23.92
C ALA A 19 -10.58 54.53 24.22
N ILE A 20 -11.70 54.95 24.82
CA ILE A 20 -12.85 54.06 25.12
C ILE A 20 -13.42 53.44 23.83
N ILE A 21 -13.41 54.18 22.71
CA ILE A 21 -13.92 53.69 21.42
C ILE A 21 -12.88 52.84 20.69
N LEU A 22 -11.62 53.29 20.61
CA LEU A 22 -10.59 52.65 19.78
C LEU A 22 -10.04 51.36 20.37
N VAL A 23 -9.92 51.25 21.69
CA VAL A 23 -9.34 50.06 22.35
C VAL A 23 -10.18 48.79 22.10
N PRO A 24 -11.51 48.78 22.30
CA PRO A 24 -12.34 47.61 21.99
C PRO A 24 -12.31 47.21 20.51
N ILE A 25 -12.31 48.21 19.62
CA ILE A 25 -12.24 48.00 18.16
C ILE A 25 -10.90 47.33 17.80
N GLY A 26 -9.79 47.83 18.32
CA GLY A 26 -8.46 47.24 18.09
C GLY A 26 -8.35 45.80 18.59
N ILE A 27 -8.97 45.48 19.73
CA ILE A 27 -9.04 44.10 20.25
C ILE A 27 -9.87 43.21 19.32
N ALA A 28 -11.04 43.67 18.85
CA ALA A 28 -11.90 42.93 17.95
C ALA A 28 -11.24 42.66 16.59
N PHE A 29 -10.53 43.65 16.02
CA PHE A 29 -9.75 43.45 14.79
C PHE A 29 -8.64 42.42 14.97
N ASN A 30 -7.89 42.47 16.07
CA ASN A 30 -6.86 41.48 16.37
C ASN A 30 -7.42 40.06 16.52
N GLN A 31 -8.59 39.92 17.15
CA GLN A 31 -9.28 38.63 17.24
C GLN A 31 -9.73 38.14 15.87
N SER A 32 -10.33 39.01 15.06
CA SER A 32 -10.78 38.68 13.70
C SER A 32 -9.63 38.23 12.78
N ILE A 33 -8.49 38.93 12.82
CA ILE A 33 -7.28 38.56 12.08
C ILE A 33 -6.75 37.19 12.55
N ARG A 34 -6.73 36.94 13.86
CA ARG A 34 -6.30 35.64 14.41
C ARG A 34 -7.21 34.49 13.98
N VAL A 35 -8.52 34.69 13.97
CA VAL A 35 -9.48 33.67 13.53
C VAL A 35 -9.33 33.42 12.02
N THR A 36 -9.23 34.49 11.22
CA THR A 36 -9.09 34.39 9.76
C THR A 36 -7.78 33.72 9.36
N SER A 37 -6.66 34.06 10.01
CA SER A 37 -5.36 33.43 9.75
C SER A 37 -5.34 31.96 10.13
N LYS A 38 -5.95 31.56 11.26
CA LYS A 38 -6.07 30.15 11.65
C LYS A 38 -6.97 29.36 10.70
N SER A 39 -8.08 29.95 10.23
CA SER A 39 -8.93 29.33 9.21
C SER A 39 -8.20 29.16 7.89
N LYS A 40 -7.42 30.16 7.47
CA LYS A 40 -6.57 30.07 6.28
C LYS A 40 -5.54 28.95 6.41
N GLU A 41 -4.83 28.88 7.54
CA GLU A 41 -3.85 27.82 7.81
C GLU A 41 -4.48 26.42 7.74
N ASN A 42 -5.67 26.23 8.34
CA ASN A 42 -6.37 24.95 8.25
C ASN A 42 -6.81 24.62 6.81
N MET A 43 -7.26 25.62 6.05
CA MET A 43 -7.63 25.43 4.64
C MET A 43 -6.41 25.03 3.80
N ASP A 44 -5.28 25.72 3.99
CA ASP A 44 -4.02 25.43 3.28
C ASP A 44 -3.55 24.00 3.60
N ILE A 45 -3.57 23.60 4.89
CA ILE A 45 -3.23 22.25 5.34
C ILE A 45 -4.15 21.19 4.71
N ALA A 46 -5.46 21.46 4.63
CA ALA A 46 -6.42 20.52 4.04
C ALA A 46 -6.17 20.32 2.54
N GLN A 47 -5.83 21.40 1.82
CA GLN A 47 -5.47 21.31 0.40
C GLN A 47 -4.17 20.54 0.18
N VAL A 48 -3.14 20.82 1.00
CA VAL A 48 -1.88 20.07 1.00
C VAL A 48 -2.14 18.59 1.26
N LEU A 49 -2.97 18.26 2.26
CA LEU A 49 -3.32 16.89 2.60
C LEU A 49 -4.00 16.15 1.44
N ASN A 50 -5.00 16.75 0.81
CA ASN A 50 -5.70 16.09 -0.30
C ASN A 50 -4.76 15.77 -1.47
N LYS A 51 -3.94 16.74 -1.88
CA LYS A 51 -2.93 16.51 -2.94
C LYS A 51 -1.87 15.51 -2.52
N ALA A 52 -1.44 15.56 -1.26
CA ALA A 52 -0.50 14.60 -0.69
C ALA A 52 -1.04 13.17 -0.73
N MET A 53 -2.33 12.97 -0.41
CA MET A 53 -2.97 11.66 -0.54
C MET A 53 -3.00 11.19 -1.99
N GLU A 54 -3.41 12.06 -2.94
CA GLU A 54 -3.43 11.71 -4.37
C GLU A 54 -2.03 11.29 -4.86
N LYS A 55 -1.00 12.04 -4.50
CA LYS A 55 0.38 11.72 -4.85
C LYS A 55 0.85 10.42 -4.20
N MET A 56 0.54 10.22 -2.91
CA MET A 56 0.86 8.98 -2.21
C MET A 56 0.22 7.77 -2.90
N TYR A 57 -1.07 7.83 -3.25
CA TYR A 57 -1.72 6.74 -3.98
C TYR A 57 -1.06 6.49 -5.33
N ALA A 58 -0.64 7.54 -6.04
CA ALA A 58 0.07 7.42 -7.31
C ALA A 58 1.48 6.80 -7.14
N GLU A 59 2.22 7.20 -6.10
CA GLU A 59 3.56 6.68 -5.80
C GLU A 59 3.51 5.24 -5.32
N MET A 60 2.62 4.92 -4.38
CA MET A 60 2.37 3.53 -3.97
C MET A 60 1.97 2.66 -5.17
N ALA A 61 1.20 3.21 -6.12
CA ALA A 61 0.77 2.49 -7.31
C ALA A 61 1.87 2.28 -8.36
N ASN A 62 3.08 2.83 -8.15
CA ASN A 62 4.22 2.71 -9.04
C ASN A 62 5.42 2.04 -8.36
N ASP A 63 5.57 2.17 -7.05
CA ASP A 63 6.66 1.59 -6.27
C ASP A 63 6.54 0.06 -6.20
N VAL A 64 7.69 -0.59 -6.38
CA VAL A 64 7.85 -2.05 -6.53
C VAL A 64 8.36 -2.68 -5.24
N SER A 65 8.71 -1.86 -4.23
CA SER A 65 9.49 -2.29 -3.07
C SER A 65 8.65 -2.81 -1.89
N HIS A 66 7.32 -2.85 -1.98
CA HIS A 66 6.40 -2.99 -0.83
C HIS A 66 6.23 -4.39 -0.21
N PHE A 67 7.17 -5.32 -0.40
CA PHE A 67 6.95 -6.73 -0.05
C PHE A 67 7.68 -7.24 1.20
N THR A 68 8.59 -6.44 1.74
CA THR A 68 9.31 -6.68 2.99
C THR A 68 8.57 -6.06 4.17
N ASP A 69 8.76 -6.56 5.39
CA ASP A 69 8.21 -5.97 6.64
C ASP A 69 8.94 -4.67 7.02
N THR A 70 9.35 -3.91 6.01
CA THR A 70 10.12 -2.68 6.17
C THR A 70 9.17 -1.51 6.14
N VAL A 71 9.39 -0.58 7.05
CA VAL A 71 8.80 0.74 6.97
C VAL A 71 9.36 1.43 5.72
N TYR A 72 8.48 1.79 4.79
CA TYR A 72 8.85 2.49 3.57
C TYR A 72 8.66 3.98 3.74
N PHE A 73 9.60 4.74 3.20
CA PHE A 73 9.50 6.18 3.08
C PHE A 73 9.28 6.49 1.61
N LEU A 74 8.13 7.09 1.30
CA LEU A 74 7.91 7.65 -0.04
C LEU A 74 8.62 9.01 -0.13
N PRO A 75 8.98 9.46 -1.34
CA PRO A 75 9.52 10.79 -1.55
C PRO A 75 8.67 11.87 -0.85
N ASP A 76 9.35 12.82 -0.20
CA ASP A 76 8.67 13.94 0.42
C ASP A 76 7.92 14.76 -0.65
N TYR A 77 6.69 15.13 -0.37
CA TYR A 77 5.90 16.04 -1.20
C TYR A 77 6.15 17.48 -0.74
N SER A 78 6.77 18.31 -1.59
CA SER A 78 7.19 19.68 -1.23
C SER A 78 7.44 20.60 -2.45
N GLY A 79 7.63 21.90 -2.20
CA GLY A 79 8.13 22.85 -3.20
C GLY A 79 7.16 23.16 -4.36
N ASN A 80 7.70 23.23 -5.59
CA ASN A 80 6.99 23.66 -6.81
C ASN A 80 5.77 22.79 -7.18
N GLU A 81 5.63 21.61 -6.57
CA GLU A 81 4.49 20.70 -6.76
C GLU A 81 3.22 21.19 -6.02
N LEU A 82 3.38 22.12 -5.07
CA LEU A 82 2.32 22.82 -4.36
C LEU A 82 1.98 24.12 -5.09
N GLN A 83 1.43 24.02 -6.31
CA GLN A 83 0.89 25.19 -7.00
C GLN A 83 -0.15 25.88 -6.09
N TYR A 84 -0.10 27.22 -6.04
CA TYR A 84 -0.91 28.15 -5.23
C TYR A 84 -0.43 28.47 -3.79
N GLY A 85 0.88 28.77 -3.60
CA GLY A 85 1.36 29.43 -2.37
C GLY A 85 1.42 28.55 -1.12
N ASN A 86 1.32 27.23 -1.30
CA ASN A 86 1.47 26.23 -0.25
C ASN A 86 2.90 25.64 -0.19
N ASP A 87 3.85 26.25 -0.89
CA ASP A 87 5.29 25.94 -0.90
C ASP A 87 5.94 25.96 0.50
N ARG A 88 5.25 26.51 1.49
CA ARG A 88 5.64 26.49 2.91
C ARG A 88 5.57 25.10 3.55
N TYR A 89 4.75 24.19 3.03
CA TYR A 89 4.50 22.89 3.68
C TYR A 89 5.19 21.74 2.94
N ARG A 90 5.63 20.76 3.72
CA ARG A 90 6.17 19.49 3.25
C ARG A 90 5.40 18.35 3.88
N VAL A 91 5.08 17.32 3.10
CA VAL A 91 4.48 16.09 3.63
C VAL A 91 5.48 14.95 3.54
N LYS A 92 5.71 14.30 4.67
CA LYS A 92 6.50 13.07 4.78
C LYS A 92 5.56 11.89 4.90
N TYR A 93 5.85 10.82 4.17
CA TYR A 93 5.06 9.60 4.20
C TYR A 93 5.84 8.46 4.83
N THR A 94 5.13 7.64 5.58
CA THR A 94 5.66 6.41 6.15
C THR A 94 4.60 5.34 5.96
N VAL A 95 4.93 4.29 5.20
CA VAL A 95 4.00 3.20 4.88
C VAL A 95 4.51 1.92 5.52
N LYS A 96 3.67 1.27 6.32
CA LYS A 96 3.93 -0.03 6.93
C LYS A 96 2.87 -1.02 6.44
N ARG A 97 3.27 -2.17 5.92
CA ARG A 97 2.33 -3.26 5.62
C ARG A 97 1.93 -3.95 6.93
N LEU A 98 0.63 -4.18 7.13
CA LEU A 98 0.12 -4.85 8.33
C LEU A 98 -0.31 -6.29 8.04
N GLU A 99 -1.10 -6.49 6.97
CA GLU A 99 -1.63 -7.80 6.63
C GLU A 99 -1.54 -8.06 5.12
N SER A 100 -1.48 -9.35 4.79
CA SER A 100 -1.50 -9.86 3.42
C SER A 100 -2.11 -11.26 3.42
N ASP A 101 -2.97 -11.56 2.45
CA ASP A 101 -3.66 -12.87 2.38
C ASP A 101 -2.92 -13.93 1.55
N PHE A 102 -1.72 -13.64 1.02
CA PHE A 102 -0.96 -14.66 0.26
C PHE A 102 -0.43 -15.75 1.18
N ASP A 103 -0.60 -17.01 0.79
CA ASP A 103 -0.01 -18.13 1.51
C ASP A 103 1.50 -18.20 1.26
N LEU A 104 1.92 -17.90 0.02
CA LEU A 104 3.28 -18.03 -0.46
C LEU A 104 3.72 -16.82 -1.30
N ILE A 105 4.99 -16.48 -1.17
CA ILE A 105 5.71 -15.61 -2.12
C ILE A 105 6.74 -16.44 -2.87
N LEU A 106 6.69 -16.34 -4.19
CA LEU A 106 7.66 -16.94 -5.10
C LEU A 106 8.52 -15.84 -5.70
N THR A 107 9.83 -15.99 -5.67
CA THR A 107 10.77 -15.06 -6.30
C THR A 107 11.67 -15.82 -7.25
N ALA A 108 11.69 -15.41 -8.51
CA ALA A 108 12.62 -15.92 -9.51
C ALA A 108 13.82 -14.98 -9.63
N ASP A 109 15.05 -15.50 -9.60
CA ASP A 109 16.26 -14.71 -9.88
C ASP A 109 16.67 -14.79 -11.36
N SER A 110 17.67 -13.98 -11.75
CA SER A 110 18.21 -13.96 -13.12
C SER A 110 18.82 -15.30 -13.57
N SER A 111 19.07 -16.22 -12.64
CA SER A 111 19.57 -17.58 -12.88
C SER A 111 18.43 -18.61 -12.96
N ASN A 112 17.17 -18.18 -13.02
CA ASN A 112 15.95 -19.01 -12.99
C ASN A 112 15.80 -19.87 -11.73
N THR A 113 16.45 -19.50 -10.63
CA THR A 113 16.24 -20.16 -9.34
C THR A 113 14.98 -19.60 -8.71
N VAL A 114 14.04 -20.47 -8.32
CA VAL A 114 12.81 -20.06 -7.64
C VAL A 114 12.95 -20.22 -6.14
N SER A 115 12.91 -19.10 -5.43
CA SER A 115 12.88 -19.06 -3.97
C SER A 115 11.45 -18.99 -3.47
N VAL A 116 11.10 -19.86 -2.52
CA VAL A 116 9.76 -19.97 -1.94
C VAL A 116 9.80 -19.47 -0.51
N TYR A 117 8.95 -18.50 -0.20
CA TYR A 117 8.75 -17.95 1.13
C TYR A 117 7.33 -18.25 1.59
N GLN A 118 7.18 -18.64 2.86
CA GLN A 118 5.89 -18.96 3.46
C GLN A 118 5.43 -17.85 4.39
N LYS A 119 4.13 -17.55 4.36
CA LYS A 119 3.49 -16.65 5.32
C LYS A 119 3.66 -17.13 6.76
N VAL A 120 4.16 -16.25 7.62
CA VAL A 120 4.29 -16.47 9.07
C VAL A 120 3.72 -15.25 9.80
N TYR A 121 2.97 -15.49 10.87
CA TYR A 121 2.45 -14.41 11.72
C TYR A 121 3.48 -14.06 12.79
N ASP A 122 3.88 -12.79 12.85
CA ASP A 122 4.79 -12.29 13.87
C ASP A 122 4.02 -11.56 14.98
N ALA A 123 3.91 -12.20 16.14
CA ALA A 123 3.23 -11.65 17.30
C ALA A 123 3.97 -10.44 17.93
N THR A 124 5.26 -10.26 17.64
CA THR A 124 6.11 -9.20 18.21
C THR A 124 5.88 -7.86 17.52
N TYR A 125 5.63 -7.89 16.20
CA TYR A 125 5.50 -6.69 15.36
C TYR A 125 4.08 -6.42 14.87
N GLY A 126 3.14 -7.32 15.20
CA GLY A 126 1.71 -7.19 14.92
C GLY A 126 1.39 -7.25 13.43
N GLY A 127 1.95 -8.24 12.71
CA GLY A 127 1.77 -8.32 11.26
C GLY A 127 2.20 -9.63 10.63
N VAL A 128 2.23 -9.61 9.28
CA VAL A 128 2.59 -10.75 8.43
C VAL A 128 4.02 -10.61 7.91
N ARG A 129 4.85 -11.62 8.18
CA ARG A 129 6.17 -11.80 7.58
C ARG A 129 6.21 -13.03 6.66
N TYR A 130 7.24 -13.13 5.83
CA TYR A 130 7.45 -14.28 4.96
C TYR A 130 8.82 -14.89 5.21
N ASP A 131 8.83 -16.11 5.72
CA ASP A 131 10.05 -16.84 6.05
C ASP A 131 10.49 -17.67 4.84
N TYR A 132 11.77 -17.54 4.49
CA TYR A 132 12.36 -18.34 3.41
C TYR A 132 12.28 -19.83 3.76
N ARG A 133 11.76 -20.64 2.83
CA ARG A 133 11.61 -22.09 3.02
C ARG A 133 12.66 -22.86 2.25
N PHE A 134 12.79 -22.60 0.95
CA PHE A 134 13.74 -23.29 0.08
C PHE A 134 13.91 -22.56 -1.25
N SER A 135 14.92 -22.96 -2.01
CA SER A 135 15.15 -22.56 -3.40
C SER A 135 15.20 -23.78 -4.31
N LEU A 136 14.51 -23.70 -5.43
CA LEU A 136 14.51 -24.69 -6.51
C LEU A 136 15.55 -24.24 -7.54
N PRO A 137 16.69 -24.95 -7.68
CA PRO A 137 17.71 -24.61 -8.67
C PRO A 137 17.20 -24.85 -10.10
N SER A 138 17.77 -24.11 -11.05
CA SER A 138 17.43 -24.17 -12.48
C SER A 138 17.64 -25.53 -13.16
N GLY A 139 18.36 -26.46 -12.51
CA GLY A 139 18.62 -27.82 -13.01
C GLY A 139 17.53 -28.86 -12.72
N LEU A 140 16.55 -28.58 -11.86
CA LEU A 140 15.44 -29.50 -11.55
C LEU A 140 14.30 -29.37 -12.57
N SER A 141 14.58 -29.74 -13.83
CA SER A 141 13.73 -29.54 -15.01
C SER A 141 13.30 -28.08 -15.19
N GLY A 142 13.55 -27.45 -16.34
CA GLY A 142 13.32 -26.01 -16.57
C GLY A 142 11.86 -25.51 -16.43
N ILE A 143 10.97 -26.30 -15.83
CA ILE A 143 9.60 -25.97 -15.44
C ILE A 143 9.41 -26.27 -13.94
N VAL A 144 8.92 -25.29 -13.18
CA VAL A 144 8.45 -25.48 -11.80
C VAL A 144 6.99 -25.93 -11.82
N ASN A 145 6.74 -27.19 -11.47
CA ASN A 145 5.38 -27.71 -11.33
C ASN A 145 4.87 -27.41 -9.92
N ILE A 146 3.72 -26.76 -9.85
CA ILE A 146 3.03 -26.38 -8.62
C ILE A 146 1.67 -27.08 -8.59
N GLU A 147 1.51 -27.95 -7.60
CA GLU A 147 0.27 -28.67 -7.32
C GLU A 147 -0.15 -28.36 -5.88
N VAL A 148 -1.42 -28.07 -5.67
CA VAL A 148 -1.95 -27.74 -4.34
C VAL A 148 -2.94 -28.81 -3.92
N TYR A 149 -2.79 -29.37 -2.74
CA TYR A 149 -3.67 -30.42 -2.22
C TYR A 149 -4.33 -29.96 -0.93
N LYS A 150 -5.64 -29.76 -0.97
CA LYS A 150 -6.45 -29.34 0.18
C LYS A 150 -6.90 -30.57 0.96
N GLU A 151 -6.68 -30.55 2.27
CA GLU A 151 -7.18 -31.59 3.17
C GLU A 151 -8.70 -31.54 3.28
N THR A 152 -9.34 -32.70 3.12
CA THR A 152 -10.80 -32.87 3.23
C THR A 152 -11.21 -33.60 4.52
N SER A 153 -10.26 -34.20 5.24
CA SER A 153 -10.52 -34.97 6.48
C SER A 153 -10.80 -34.12 7.73
N GLY A 154 -11.30 -32.89 7.57
CA GLY A 154 -11.68 -32.00 8.68
C GLY A 154 -10.56 -31.14 9.28
N VAL A 155 -9.33 -31.21 8.75
CA VAL A 155 -8.23 -30.30 9.13
C VAL A 155 -8.12 -29.20 8.09
N ASN A 156 -8.06 -27.93 8.52
CA ASN A 156 -7.87 -26.80 7.60
C ASN A 156 -6.38 -26.63 7.26
N ARG A 157 -5.90 -27.45 6.32
CA ARG A 157 -4.52 -27.42 5.81
C ARG A 157 -4.48 -27.68 4.30
N ALA A 158 -3.41 -27.23 3.66
CA ALA A 158 -3.06 -27.64 2.30
C ALA A 158 -1.58 -27.97 2.18
N GLU A 159 -1.26 -28.88 1.28
CA GLU A 159 0.09 -29.16 0.83
C GLU A 159 0.32 -28.49 -0.52
N TYR A 160 1.28 -27.56 -0.56
CA TYR A 160 1.78 -26.96 -1.79
C TYR A 160 3.01 -27.72 -2.22
N LYS A 161 2.93 -28.42 -3.34
CA LYS A 161 3.98 -29.29 -3.84
C LYS A 161 4.70 -28.63 -5.01
N PHE A 162 6.01 -28.48 -4.86
CA PHE A 162 6.90 -27.85 -5.83
C PHE A 162 7.91 -28.87 -6.36
N ASN A 163 7.73 -29.38 -7.59
CA ASN A 163 8.61 -30.41 -8.16
C ASN A 163 8.90 -31.59 -7.19
N ASN A 164 7.87 -32.04 -6.46
CA ASN A 164 7.90 -33.06 -5.39
C ASN A 164 8.42 -32.64 -4.02
N ILE A 165 8.74 -31.37 -3.81
CA ILE A 165 9.04 -30.83 -2.48
C ILE A 165 7.72 -30.35 -1.85
N PRO A 166 7.23 -31.00 -0.78
CA PRO A 166 5.99 -30.61 -0.12
C PRO A 166 6.21 -29.43 0.83
N LEU A 167 5.26 -28.50 0.86
CA LEU A 167 5.20 -27.41 1.83
C LEU A 167 3.80 -27.34 2.44
N ILE A 168 3.71 -27.52 3.76
CA ILE A 168 2.43 -27.54 4.46
C ILE A 168 2.05 -26.12 4.93
N ILE A 169 0.85 -25.70 4.53
CA ILE A 169 0.21 -24.46 4.97
C ILE A 169 -0.98 -24.80 5.85
N GLU A 170 -0.98 -24.28 7.07
CA GLU A 170 -2.16 -24.28 7.93
C GLU A 170 -3.06 -23.08 7.58
N ARG A 171 -4.38 -23.31 7.53
CA ARG A 171 -5.38 -22.30 7.16
C ARG A 171 -5.09 -21.61 5.82
N PRO A 172 -4.97 -22.36 4.71
CA PRO A 172 -4.63 -21.81 3.40
C PRO A 172 -5.72 -20.88 2.87
N ASN A 173 -5.28 -19.75 2.30
CA ASN A 173 -6.12 -18.83 1.53
C ASN A 173 -6.12 -19.14 0.02
N PHE A 174 -5.27 -20.06 -0.45
CA PHE A 174 -5.14 -20.44 -1.86
C PHE A 174 -4.71 -19.26 -2.75
N LYS A 175 -3.77 -18.46 -2.23
CA LYS A 175 -3.27 -17.25 -2.88
C LYS A 175 -1.74 -17.28 -2.94
N ILE A 176 -1.19 -17.13 -4.13
CA ILE A 176 0.26 -17.09 -4.37
C ILE A 176 0.62 -15.73 -4.96
N TYR A 177 1.66 -15.12 -4.42
CA TYR A 177 2.28 -13.96 -5.04
C TYR A 177 3.55 -14.37 -5.79
N PHE A 178 3.65 -14.05 -7.07
CA PHE A 178 4.83 -14.28 -7.90
C PHE A 178 5.56 -12.96 -8.23
N ILE A 179 6.79 -12.85 -7.74
CA ILE A 179 7.75 -11.78 -8.04
C ILE A 179 8.66 -12.25 -9.17
N ASP A 180 8.44 -11.70 -10.36
CA ASP A 180 9.37 -11.82 -11.47
C ASP A 180 10.47 -10.77 -11.33
N ASN A 181 11.73 -11.19 -11.39
CA ASN A 181 12.86 -10.31 -11.14
C ASN A 181 13.80 -10.17 -12.34
N SER A 182 13.56 -10.84 -13.48
CA SER A 182 14.20 -10.61 -14.81
C SER A 182 14.24 -11.82 -15.76
N SER A 183 13.60 -12.96 -15.47
CA SER A 183 13.93 -14.22 -16.15
C SER A 183 12.74 -15.13 -16.45
N ALA A 184 12.88 -15.88 -17.55
CA ALA A 184 11.87 -16.76 -18.13
C ALA A 184 11.68 -18.06 -17.31
N VAL A 185 11.18 -17.95 -16.08
CA VAL A 185 10.86 -19.13 -15.25
C VAL A 185 9.52 -19.70 -15.65
N ASN A 186 9.52 -20.83 -16.34
CA ASN A 186 8.28 -21.54 -16.66
C ASN A 186 7.68 -22.19 -15.41
N CYS A 187 6.50 -21.75 -14.99
CA CYS A 187 5.71 -22.42 -13.97
C CYS A 187 4.51 -23.12 -14.60
N ASN A 188 4.28 -24.38 -14.22
CA ASN A 188 3.08 -25.12 -14.55
C ASN A 188 2.23 -25.26 -13.29
N ILE A 189 1.00 -24.73 -13.33
CA ILE A 189 0.11 -24.71 -12.17
C ILE A 189 -1.15 -25.51 -12.50
N ASN A 190 -1.37 -26.60 -11.75
CA ASN A 190 -2.39 -27.60 -12.05
C ASN A 190 -3.66 -27.48 -11.19
N GLY A 191 -3.75 -26.45 -10.34
CA GLY A 191 -4.94 -26.17 -9.52
C GLY A 191 -4.92 -26.83 -8.15
N VAL A 192 -6.11 -26.95 -7.55
CA VAL A 192 -6.31 -27.45 -6.18
C VAL A 192 -7.00 -28.81 -6.19
N PHE A 193 -6.27 -29.84 -5.74
CA PHE A 193 -6.68 -31.22 -5.59
C PHE A 193 -7.15 -31.53 -4.17
N GLU A 194 -7.84 -32.65 -4.01
CA GLU A 194 -8.19 -33.21 -2.71
C GLU A 194 -7.02 -34.03 -2.15
N MET A 195 -6.83 -33.91 -0.85
CA MET A 195 -6.06 -34.81 -0.02
C MET A 195 -6.96 -35.28 1.11
N SER A 196 -6.84 -36.55 1.50
CA SER A 196 -7.59 -37.11 2.62
C SER A 196 -6.64 -37.83 3.56
N GLY A 197 -6.48 -37.32 4.77
CA GLY A 197 -5.60 -37.93 5.79
C GLY A 197 -4.14 -37.98 5.34
N GLY A 198 -3.68 -37.01 4.54
CA GLY A 198 -2.32 -37.01 3.97
C GLY A 198 -2.16 -37.81 2.66
N VAL A 199 -3.19 -38.50 2.20
CA VAL A 199 -3.16 -39.22 0.91
C VAL A 199 -3.56 -38.25 -0.21
N LEU A 200 -2.62 -37.96 -1.10
CA LEU A 200 -2.83 -37.12 -2.28
C LEU A 200 -3.72 -37.86 -3.29
N THR A 201 -4.73 -37.16 -3.82
CA THR A 201 -5.64 -37.73 -4.83
C THR A 201 -5.56 -36.96 -6.14
N SER A 202 -6.11 -37.52 -7.21
CA SER A 202 -6.30 -36.83 -8.49
C SER A 202 -7.65 -36.09 -8.58
N ASN A 203 -8.46 -36.12 -7.51
CA ASN A 203 -9.75 -35.43 -7.49
C ASN A 203 -9.52 -33.92 -7.30
N TYR A 204 -10.27 -33.11 -8.02
CA TYR A 204 -10.21 -31.66 -7.92
C TYR A 204 -11.20 -31.11 -6.92
N THR A 205 -10.85 -29.99 -6.28
CA THR A 205 -11.77 -29.22 -5.45
C THR A 205 -12.42 -28.09 -6.24
N ALA A 206 -13.52 -27.54 -5.71
CA ALA A 206 -14.14 -26.32 -6.22
C ALA A 206 -13.35 -25.03 -5.86
N GLN A 207 -12.26 -25.14 -5.10
CA GLN A 207 -11.49 -24.00 -4.64
C GLN A 207 -10.68 -23.41 -5.80
N SER A 208 -10.69 -22.07 -5.90
CA SER A 208 -9.81 -21.39 -6.86
C SER A 208 -8.44 -21.10 -6.24
N LEU A 209 -7.38 -21.39 -7.00
CA LEU A 209 -6.02 -20.96 -6.71
C LEU A 209 -5.76 -19.65 -7.43
N GLU A 210 -5.51 -18.60 -6.68
CA GLU A 210 -5.27 -17.26 -7.20
C GLU A 210 -3.77 -16.98 -7.22
N VAL A 211 -3.26 -16.59 -8.39
CA VAL A 211 -1.85 -16.27 -8.60
C VAL A 211 -1.78 -14.81 -9.05
N TRP A 212 -1.21 -13.97 -8.20
CA TRP A 212 -1.03 -12.56 -8.50
C TRP A 212 0.42 -12.29 -8.89
N SER A 213 0.65 -11.40 -9.86
CA SER A 213 1.99 -10.93 -10.22
C SER A 213 1.94 -9.53 -10.83
N LYS A 214 2.97 -8.73 -10.56
CA LYS A 214 3.16 -7.42 -11.21
C LYS A 214 3.37 -7.55 -12.73
N SER A 215 3.93 -8.67 -13.17
CA SER A 215 4.29 -8.91 -14.58
C SER A 215 3.13 -9.41 -15.44
N PHE A 216 1.98 -9.69 -14.86
CA PHE A 216 0.79 -10.07 -15.63
C PHE A 216 0.14 -8.80 -16.21
N SER A 217 0.17 -8.68 -17.53
CA SER A 217 -0.22 -7.48 -18.28
C SER A 217 -1.68 -7.49 -18.77
N VAL A 218 -2.35 -8.64 -18.72
CA VAL A 218 -3.77 -8.81 -19.08
C VAL A 218 -4.37 -9.78 -18.07
N SER A 219 -5.65 -9.64 -17.74
CA SER A 219 -6.39 -10.71 -17.06
C SER A 219 -6.26 -11.96 -17.90
N SER A 220 -5.28 -12.81 -17.56
CA SER A 220 -5.18 -14.15 -18.11
C SER A 220 -6.31 -14.93 -17.48
N ALA A 221 -7.52 -14.69 -17.99
CA ALA A 221 -8.60 -15.62 -17.89
C ALA A 221 -8.00 -16.96 -18.34
N ALA A 222 -7.86 -17.87 -17.38
CA ALA A 222 -7.47 -19.24 -17.63
C ALA A 222 -8.44 -19.80 -18.68
N SER A 223 -8.03 -19.76 -19.94
CA SER A 223 -8.74 -20.47 -20.99
C SER A 223 -8.28 -21.92 -20.93
N PRO A 224 -9.20 -22.89 -20.82
CA PRO A 224 -8.89 -24.31 -20.62
C PRO A 224 -8.42 -25.03 -21.88
N LEU A 225 -8.00 -24.31 -22.92
CA LEU A 225 -7.36 -24.89 -24.11
C LEU A 225 -6.08 -24.10 -24.45
N PRO A 226 -5.06 -24.75 -25.02
CA PRO A 226 -3.92 -24.06 -25.61
C PRO A 226 -4.45 -23.24 -26.79
N SER A 227 -4.87 -22.00 -26.52
CA SER A 227 -5.16 -21.04 -27.58
C SER A 227 -3.81 -20.53 -28.09
N PRO A 228 -3.46 -20.74 -29.36
CA PRO A 228 -2.21 -20.23 -29.94
C PRO A 228 -2.18 -18.69 -30.03
N THR A 229 -3.23 -18.00 -29.58
CA THR A 229 -3.35 -16.53 -29.61
C THR A 229 -3.63 -15.89 -28.25
N ALA A 230 -3.60 -16.65 -27.14
CA ALA A 230 -3.66 -16.04 -25.81
C ALA A 230 -2.35 -15.28 -25.53
N SER A 231 -2.44 -13.97 -25.40
CA SER A 231 -1.30 -13.08 -25.16
C SER A 231 -0.49 -13.53 -23.95
N SER A 232 0.82 -13.59 -24.14
CA SER A 232 1.79 -14.24 -23.30
C SER A 232 1.98 -13.60 -21.91
N ALA A 233 1.49 -14.27 -20.87
CA ALA A 233 2.37 -14.49 -19.72
C ALA A 233 3.38 -15.53 -20.19
N ILE A 234 4.54 -15.10 -20.69
CA ILE A 234 5.53 -15.93 -21.43
C ILE A 234 5.97 -17.19 -20.64
N ASN A 235 5.68 -17.23 -19.34
CA ASN A 235 6.26 -18.09 -18.34
C ASN A 235 5.24 -18.95 -17.55
N PHE A 236 3.94 -18.89 -17.84
CA PHE A 236 2.93 -19.65 -17.08
C PHE A 236 2.00 -20.44 -18.00
N THR A 237 1.92 -21.75 -17.76
CA THR A 237 0.91 -22.61 -18.39
C THR A 237 -0.07 -23.08 -17.34
N THR A 238 -1.36 -22.98 -17.68
CA THR A 238 -2.48 -23.34 -16.81
C THR A 238 -3.21 -24.48 -17.49
N GLN A 239 -3.57 -25.51 -16.72
CA GLN A 239 -4.31 -26.64 -17.28
C GLN A 239 -5.82 -26.56 -17.02
N ARG A 240 -6.31 -25.63 -16.18
CA ARG A 240 -7.67 -25.66 -15.60
C ARG A 240 -8.26 -24.30 -15.24
N THR A 241 -9.59 -24.23 -15.21
CA THR A 241 -10.41 -23.05 -14.85
C THR A 241 -10.37 -22.68 -13.36
N THR A 242 -9.85 -23.56 -12.50
CA THR A 242 -9.73 -23.33 -11.06
C THR A 242 -8.49 -22.51 -10.71
N VAL A 243 -7.55 -22.31 -11.63
CA VAL A 243 -6.43 -21.37 -11.46
C VAL A 243 -6.83 -20.02 -12.03
N ARG A 244 -6.66 -18.95 -11.25
CA ARG A 244 -6.93 -17.58 -11.67
C ARG A 244 -5.66 -16.77 -11.59
N PHE A 245 -5.25 -16.21 -12.71
CA PHE A 245 -4.14 -15.27 -12.75
C PHE A 245 -4.71 -13.86 -12.65
N ILE A 246 -4.25 -13.13 -11.65
CA ILE A 246 -4.76 -11.81 -11.33
C ILE A 246 -3.69 -10.82 -11.76
N SER A 247 -4.06 -9.98 -12.73
CA SER A 247 -3.13 -9.05 -13.31
C SER A 247 -2.92 -7.84 -12.39
N TYR A 248 -1.73 -7.25 -12.49
CA TYR A 248 -1.44 -5.98 -11.84
C TYR A 248 -2.38 -4.86 -12.29
N ASN A 249 -2.76 -4.90 -13.57
CA ASN A 249 -3.63 -3.91 -14.17
C ASN A 249 -5.06 -3.99 -13.62
N ASP A 250 -5.51 -5.18 -13.19
CA ASP A 250 -6.83 -5.37 -12.57
C ASP A 250 -6.82 -5.04 -11.07
N SER A 251 -5.74 -5.36 -10.35
CA SER A 251 -5.61 -5.07 -8.91
C SER A 251 -4.14 -4.87 -8.51
N LYS A 252 -3.74 -3.62 -8.29
CA LYS A 252 -2.33 -3.24 -8.01
C LYS A 252 -1.82 -3.68 -6.64
N PHE A 253 -2.69 -3.81 -5.66
CA PHE A 253 -2.32 -4.13 -4.28
C PHE A 253 -3.18 -5.27 -3.72
N TYR A 254 -3.57 -6.18 -4.61
CA TYR A 254 -4.45 -7.31 -4.34
C TYR A 254 -4.22 -7.95 -2.96
N HIS A 255 -5.22 -7.87 -2.09
CA HIS A 255 -5.21 -8.44 -0.73
C HIS A 255 -4.05 -7.99 0.17
N GLN A 256 -3.69 -6.70 0.11
CA GLN A 256 -2.73 -6.10 1.03
C GLN A 256 -3.39 -5.00 1.87
N LEU A 257 -3.00 -4.93 3.14
CA LEU A 257 -3.45 -3.91 4.07
C LEU A 257 -2.23 -3.13 4.56
N PHE A 258 -2.28 -1.81 4.40
CA PHE A 258 -1.21 -0.90 4.78
C PHE A 258 -1.69 0.08 5.85
N GLU A 259 -0.80 0.37 6.78
CA GLU A 259 -0.86 1.51 7.68
C GLU A 259 -0.01 2.62 7.10
N VAL A 260 -0.63 3.77 6.90
CA VAL A 260 0.03 4.97 6.39
C VAL A 260 0.07 6.00 7.50
N THR A 261 1.25 6.56 7.72
CA THR A 261 1.45 7.77 8.51
C THR A 261 1.89 8.91 7.59
N MET A 262 1.19 10.03 7.65
CA MET A 262 1.52 11.28 6.96
C MET A 262 1.84 12.36 7.97
N GLU A 263 3.00 13.00 7.82
CA GLU A 263 3.37 14.14 8.65
C GLU A 263 3.46 15.41 7.81
N ILE A 264 2.70 16.44 8.19
CA ILE A 264 2.75 17.76 7.55
C ILE A 264 3.66 18.66 8.37
N TRP A 265 4.72 19.13 7.71
CA TRP A 265 5.75 19.98 8.27
C TRP A 265 5.66 21.38 7.66
N ASP A 266 5.76 22.41 8.50
CA ASP A 266 6.01 23.79 8.07
C ASP A 266 7.51 23.97 7.90
N GLU A 267 7.98 24.09 6.67
CA GLU A 267 9.39 24.16 6.34
C GLU A 267 10.05 25.43 6.90
N LYS A 268 9.34 26.57 6.85
CA LYS A 268 9.87 27.86 7.32
C LYS A 268 10.09 27.88 8.84
N ARG A 269 9.24 27.19 9.59
CA ARG A 269 9.33 27.07 11.05
C ARG A 269 10.01 25.79 11.52
N ASN A 270 10.39 24.92 10.59
CA ASN A 270 10.92 23.58 10.84
C ASN A 270 10.16 22.82 11.93
N ARG A 271 8.82 22.77 11.81
CA ARG A 271 7.93 22.19 12.83
C ARG A 271 6.87 21.30 12.22
N LYS A 272 6.60 20.16 12.85
CA LYS A 272 5.41 19.35 12.58
C LYS A 272 4.14 20.10 12.98
N VAL A 273 3.23 20.26 12.03
CA VAL A 273 1.97 20.99 12.20
C VAL A 273 0.82 20.02 12.44
N ARG A 274 0.82 18.90 11.70
CA ARG A 274 -0.19 17.83 11.80
C ARG A 274 0.45 16.48 11.49
N ASP A 275 -0.11 15.44 12.06
CA ASP A 275 0.09 14.05 11.66
C ASP A 275 -1.25 13.35 11.45
N TYR A 276 -1.27 12.46 10.47
CA TYR A 276 -2.41 11.61 10.16
C TYR A 276 -1.93 10.17 10.11
N LYS A 277 -2.71 9.29 10.70
CA LYS A 277 -2.47 7.85 10.69
C LYS A 277 -3.75 7.16 10.24
N PHE A 278 -3.68 6.37 9.18
CA PHE A 278 -4.85 5.72 8.61
C PHE A 278 -4.50 4.41 7.90
N MET A 279 -5.54 3.62 7.63
CA MET A 279 -5.44 2.32 7.01
C MET A 279 -5.83 2.42 5.54
N VAL A 280 -5.06 1.81 4.66
CA VAL A 280 -5.33 1.72 3.23
C VAL A 280 -5.39 0.26 2.84
N ARG A 281 -6.51 -0.13 2.24
CA ARG A 281 -6.63 -1.43 1.59
C ARG A 281 -6.22 -1.29 0.14
N GLY A 282 -5.38 -2.22 -0.27
CA GLY A 282 -4.97 -2.43 -1.63
C GLY A 282 -6.01 -3.07 -2.54
#